data_AF-A0A836VVV0-F1
#
_entry.id   AF-A0A836VVV0-F1
#
_cell.length_a   1.000
_cell.length_b   1.000
_cell.length_c   1.000
_cell.angle_alpha   90.00
_cell.angle_beta   90.00
_cell.angle_gamma   90.00
#
_symmetry.space_group_name_H-M   'P 1'
#
loop_
_entity.id
_entity.type
_entity.pdbx_description
1 polymer ?
#
loop_
_entity_poly.entity_id
_entity_poly.type
_entity_poly.pdbx_seq_one_letter_code
_entity_poly.pdbx_strand_id
1 'polypeptide(L)'
;MPEQKRFSGKRRSERVRTLNFVDITQYDKLGYPVYGTVARSIDLSKEGMRIECPDDFPVGADLELEIALKDEFVSLNGRVVWKKKTDDLYQYGLEFTKVPDDKTDTLKKFIEVWKNLKIDLL
;
A
#
# COMPACT_ATOMS: atom_id res chain seq x y z
N MET A 1 35.74 -15.36 -16.43
CA MET A 1 35.40 -15.00 -15.03
C MET A 1 33.89 -14.79 -14.97
N PRO A 2 33.11 -15.53 -14.18
CA PRO A 2 31.68 -15.32 -14.12
C PRO A 2 31.35 -14.23 -13.09
N GLU A 3 30.63 -13.22 -13.58
CA GLU A 3 30.12 -12.08 -12.83
C GLU A 3 29.12 -12.55 -11.76
N GLN A 4 29.40 -12.27 -10.49
CA GLN A 4 28.49 -12.55 -9.38
C GLN A 4 27.23 -11.69 -9.51
N LYS A 5 26.06 -12.35 -9.67
CA LYS A 5 24.74 -11.73 -9.54
C LYS A 5 24.63 -11.07 -8.16
N ARG A 6 24.73 -9.73 -8.12
CA ARG A 6 24.42 -8.93 -6.95
C ARG A 6 22.90 -8.97 -6.71
N PHE A 7 22.45 -9.77 -5.75
CA PHE A 7 21.12 -9.61 -5.18
C PHE A 7 21.12 -8.33 -4.34
N SER A 8 20.76 -7.18 -4.93
CA SER A 8 20.53 -5.95 -4.17
C SER A 8 19.13 -6.02 -3.53
N GLY A 9 19.02 -6.61 -2.35
CA GLY A 9 17.76 -6.62 -1.58
C GLY A 9 17.40 -5.22 -1.09
N LYS A 10 16.74 -4.39 -1.92
CA LYS A 10 16.28 -3.04 -1.54
C LYS A 10 15.07 -3.03 -0.57
N ARG A 11 14.52 -4.20 -0.21
CA ARG A 11 13.28 -4.32 0.57
C ARG A 11 13.60 -4.68 2.02
N ARG A 12 13.00 -3.96 2.97
CA ARG A 12 13.11 -4.22 4.41
C ARG A 12 12.19 -5.35 4.89
N SER A 13 11.21 -5.73 4.07
CA SER A 13 10.19 -6.71 4.42
C SER A 13 9.65 -7.45 3.22
N GLU A 14 9.14 -8.65 3.48
CA GLU A 14 8.38 -9.43 2.52
C GLU A 14 6.98 -8.83 2.30
N ARG A 15 6.49 -8.97 1.07
CA ARG A 15 5.18 -8.47 0.63
C ARG A 15 4.30 -9.64 0.22
N VAL A 16 3.04 -9.59 0.58
CA VAL A 16 2.00 -10.50 0.08
C VAL A 16 1.24 -9.83 -1.05
N ARG A 17 0.92 -10.58 -2.11
CA ARG A 17 0.01 -10.09 -3.16
C ARG A 17 -1.41 -10.05 -2.60
N THR A 18 -2.12 -8.98 -2.89
CA THR A 18 -3.46 -8.72 -2.37
C THR A 18 -4.29 -8.00 -3.42
N LEU A 19 -5.61 -8.07 -3.27
CA LEU A 19 -6.57 -7.32 -4.08
C LEU A 19 -7.66 -6.75 -3.16
N ASN A 20 -7.23 -5.87 -2.25
CA ASN A 20 -8.11 -5.24 -1.27
C ASN A 20 -8.59 -3.89 -1.80
N PHE A 21 -9.81 -3.51 -1.44
CA PHE A 21 -10.28 -2.14 -1.63
C PHE A 21 -9.57 -1.21 -0.66
N VAL A 22 -9.16 -0.05 -1.18
CA VAL A 22 -8.50 1.01 -0.41
C VAL A 22 -9.24 2.32 -0.72
N ASP A 23 -9.92 2.87 0.26
CA ASP A 23 -10.38 4.25 0.20
C ASP A 23 -9.20 5.18 0.51
N ILE A 24 -9.08 6.28 -0.23
CA ILE A 24 -8.00 7.24 -0.12
C ILE A 24 -8.60 8.61 0.06
N THR A 25 -8.23 9.27 1.16
CA THR A 25 -8.56 10.68 1.39
C THR A 25 -7.28 11.51 1.45
N GLN A 26 -7.24 12.60 0.69
CA GLN A 26 -6.20 13.62 0.78
C GLN A 26 -6.75 14.87 1.46
N TYR A 27 -5.93 15.44 2.35
CA TYR A 27 -6.24 16.65 3.08
C TYR A 27 -5.36 17.80 2.61
N ASP A 28 -5.88 19.03 2.67
CA ASP A 28 -5.06 20.23 2.53
C ASP A 28 -4.22 20.52 3.80
N LYS A 29 -3.46 21.61 3.77
CA LYS A 29 -2.63 22.04 4.90
C LYS A 29 -3.42 22.47 6.14
N LEU A 30 -4.72 22.72 5.99
CA LEU A 30 -5.62 23.10 7.08
C LEU A 30 -6.37 21.89 7.65
N GLY A 31 -6.18 20.70 7.07
CA GLY A 31 -6.81 19.46 7.51
C GLY A 31 -8.22 19.25 6.94
N TYR A 32 -8.61 19.97 5.88
CA TYR A 32 -9.88 19.72 5.20
C TYR A 32 -9.70 18.68 4.09
N PRO A 33 -10.63 17.71 3.95
CA PRO A 33 -10.58 16.74 2.86
C PRO A 33 -10.79 17.49 1.54
N VAL A 34 -9.82 17.37 0.64
CA VAL A 34 -9.86 18.02 -0.68
C VAL A 34 -10.12 17.04 -1.80
N TYR A 35 -9.88 15.75 -1.55
CA TYR A 35 -9.97 14.72 -2.59
C TYR A 35 -10.20 13.34 -1.98
N GLY A 36 -11.07 12.55 -2.61
CA GLY A 36 -11.38 11.17 -2.24
C GLY A 36 -11.43 10.27 -3.48
N THR A 37 -10.77 9.11 -3.45
CA THR A 37 -10.85 8.08 -4.51
C THR A 37 -10.73 6.68 -3.93
N VAL A 38 -11.08 5.69 -4.75
CA VAL A 38 -10.91 4.28 -4.43
C VAL A 38 -9.81 3.68 -5.28
N ALA A 39 -8.94 2.92 -4.63
CA ALA A 39 -7.88 2.16 -5.25
C ALA A 39 -8.03 0.66 -4.94
N ARG A 40 -7.28 -0.16 -5.67
CA ARG A 40 -7.02 -1.54 -5.30
C ARG A 40 -5.58 -1.70 -4.84
N SER A 41 -5.36 -2.50 -3.79
CA SER A 41 -4.01 -2.97 -3.48
C SER A 41 -3.54 -3.98 -4.52
N ILE A 42 -2.23 -4.04 -4.72
CA ILE A 42 -1.53 -5.03 -5.54
C ILE A 42 -0.65 -5.90 -4.66
N ASP A 43 0.02 -5.28 -3.69
CA ASP A 43 0.78 -5.96 -2.65
C ASP A 43 0.81 -5.16 -1.34
N LEU A 44 1.09 -5.84 -0.25
CA LEU A 44 1.08 -5.29 1.11
C LEU A 44 2.24 -5.86 1.94
N SER A 45 2.91 -5.00 2.71
CA SER A 45 3.82 -5.36 3.81
C SER A 45 3.43 -4.62 5.08
N LYS A 46 4.21 -4.81 6.15
CA LYS A 46 3.99 -4.13 7.43
C LYS A 46 4.28 -2.63 7.38
N GLU A 47 5.11 -2.21 6.42
CA GLU A 47 5.65 -0.85 6.29
C GLU A 47 5.08 -0.11 5.07
N GLY A 48 4.24 -0.76 4.26
CA GLY A 48 3.70 -0.10 3.08
C GLY A 48 2.93 -1.01 2.15
N MET A 49 2.46 -0.43 1.05
CA MET A 49 1.66 -1.13 0.06
C MET A 49 1.95 -0.63 -1.35
N ARG A 50 1.57 -1.42 -2.33
CA ARG A 50 1.41 -0.96 -3.71
C ARG A 50 -0.07 -0.89 -4.03
N ILE A 51 -0.50 0.23 -4.59
CA ILE A 51 -1.89 0.43 -5.03
C ILE A 51 -1.95 0.80 -6.50
N GLU A 52 -3.15 0.72 -7.06
CA GLU A 52 -3.48 1.20 -8.40
C GLU A 52 -4.83 1.92 -8.40
N CYS A 53 -4.89 3.10 -9.03
CA CYS A 53 -6.10 3.90 -9.20
C CYS A 53 -5.98 4.81 -10.44
N PRO A 54 -7.10 5.39 -10.95
CA PRO A 54 -7.06 6.28 -12.11
C PRO A 54 -6.49 7.68 -11.80
N ASP A 55 -6.42 8.06 -10.54
CA ASP A 55 -6.05 9.41 -10.11
C ASP A 55 -4.54 9.62 -9.98
N ASP A 56 -4.07 10.83 -10.30
CA ASP A 56 -2.65 11.21 -10.20
C ASP A 56 -2.31 11.84 -8.83
N PHE A 57 -1.52 11.14 -8.03
CA PHE A 57 -0.95 11.65 -6.79
C PHE A 57 0.53 11.99 -6.95
N PRO A 58 1.00 13.16 -6.48
CA PRO A 58 2.41 13.49 -6.55
C PRO A 58 3.23 12.65 -5.56
N VAL A 59 4.47 12.33 -5.92
CA VAL A 59 5.43 11.72 -4.99
C VAL A 59 5.67 12.69 -3.83
N GLY A 60 5.65 12.16 -2.60
CA GLY A 60 5.72 12.92 -1.36
C GLY A 60 4.37 13.33 -0.79
N ALA A 61 3.25 13.10 -1.50
CA ALA A 61 1.92 13.31 -0.94
C ALA A 61 1.68 12.39 0.27
N ASP A 62 1.15 12.97 1.34
CA ASP A 62 0.60 12.22 2.47
C ASP A 62 -0.89 11.97 2.22
N LEU A 63 -1.31 10.73 2.48
CA LEU A 63 -2.64 10.20 2.21
C LEU A 63 -3.16 9.51 3.46
N GLU A 64 -4.43 9.69 3.77
CA GLU A 64 -5.16 8.80 4.66
C GLU A 64 -5.75 7.65 3.84
N LEU A 65 -5.61 6.44 4.36
CA LEU A 65 -6.03 5.22 3.70
C LEU A 65 -6.95 4.46 4.63
N GLU A 66 -8.06 3.95 4.11
CA GLU A 66 -8.87 2.93 4.77
C GLU A 66 -8.87 1.65 3.93
N ILE A 67 -8.34 0.58 4.50
CA ILE A 67 -8.11 -0.68 3.80
C ILE A 67 -9.12 -1.71 4.27
N ALA A 68 -9.87 -2.30 3.34
CA ALA A 68 -10.73 -3.45 3.62
C ALA A 68 -9.89 -4.73 3.70
N LEU A 69 -9.63 -5.22 4.90
CA LEU A 69 -8.91 -6.47 5.17
C LEU A 69 -9.89 -7.54 5.68
N LYS A 70 -10.46 -8.34 4.77
CA LYS A 70 -11.57 -9.27 5.05
C LYS A 70 -12.76 -8.53 5.68
N ASP A 71 -13.02 -8.79 6.96
CA ASP A 71 -14.18 -8.32 7.71
C ASP A 71 -13.83 -7.10 8.58
N GLU A 72 -12.60 -6.58 8.45
CA GLU A 72 -12.10 -5.44 9.21
C GLU A 72 -11.64 -4.31 8.29
N PHE A 73 -11.87 -3.07 8.72
CA PHE A 73 -11.28 -1.87 8.14
C PHE A 73 -10.06 -1.43 8.96
N VAL A 74 -8.97 -1.14 8.26
CA VAL A 74 -7.74 -0.59 8.82
C VAL A 74 -7.49 0.80 8.24
N SER A 75 -7.72 1.82 9.06
CA SER A 75 -7.40 3.21 8.76
C SER A 75 -5.95 3.50 9.15
N LEU A 76 -5.16 4.06 8.24
CA LEU A 76 -3.75 4.38 8.45
C LEU A 76 -3.30 5.54 7.55
N ASN A 77 -2.11 6.09 7.80
CA ASN A 77 -1.53 7.12 6.95
C ASN A 77 -0.38 6.56 6.12
N GLY A 78 -0.30 6.97 4.86
CA GLY A 78 0.76 6.59 3.94
C GLY A 78 1.33 7.78 3.17
N ARG A 79 2.58 7.67 2.75
CA ARG A 79 3.25 8.63 1.88
C ARG A 79 3.59 8.00 0.54
N VAL A 80 3.31 8.72 -0.55
CA VAL A 80 3.70 8.29 -1.90
C VAL A 80 5.23 8.35 -2.03
N VAL A 81 5.88 7.20 -2.18
CA VAL A 81 7.36 7.10 -2.34
C VAL A 81 7.79 6.90 -3.78
N TRP A 82 6.92 6.38 -4.64
CA TRP A 82 7.12 6.32 -6.08
C TRP A 82 5.77 6.26 -6.80
N LYS A 83 5.75 6.70 -8.06
CA LYS A 83 4.59 6.57 -8.95
C LYS A 83 5.00 6.05 -10.33
N LYS A 84 4.10 5.34 -11.00
CA LYS A 84 4.24 4.88 -12.38
C LYS A 84 2.90 4.93 -13.08
N LYS A 85 2.81 5.64 -14.21
CA LYS A 85 1.65 5.57 -15.10
C LYS A 85 1.67 4.25 -15.90
N THR A 86 0.53 3.57 -15.96
CA THR A 86 0.31 2.34 -16.73
C THR A 86 -1.02 2.49 -17.45
N ASP A 87 -0.97 2.76 -18.75
CA ASP A 87 -2.14 3.09 -19.57
C ASP A 87 -2.95 4.25 -18.95
N ASP A 88 -4.21 4.01 -18.61
CA ASP A 88 -5.14 4.98 -18.00
C ASP A 88 -5.09 4.98 -16.46
N LEU A 89 -4.23 4.16 -15.86
CA LEU A 89 -4.09 4.02 -14.42
C LEU A 89 -2.72 4.49 -13.92
N TYR A 90 -2.65 4.76 -12.63
CA TYR A 90 -1.42 5.01 -11.92
C TYR A 90 -1.21 3.96 -10.84
N GLN A 91 0.03 3.51 -10.73
CA GLN A 91 0.48 2.68 -9.64
C GLN A 91 1.37 3.48 -8.71
N TYR A 92 1.19 3.24 -7.42
CA TYR A 92 1.93 3.93 -6.36
C TYR A 92 2.55 2.93 -5.41
N GLY A 93 3.76 3.25 -4.97
CA GLY A 93 4.29 2.71 -3.74
C GLY A 93 4.00 3.67 -2.62
N LEU A 94 3.37 3.16 -1.56
CA LEU A 94 3.11 3.90 -0.33
C LEU A 94 3.99 3.33 0.79
N GLU A 95 4.63 4.21 1.55
CA GLU A 95 5.24 3.89 2.85
C GLU A 95 4.27 4.32 3.96
N PHE A 96 3.96 3.43 4.90
CA PHE A 96 3.10 3.77 6.04
C PHE A 96 3.83 4.69 6.99
N THR A 97 3.26 5.87 7.22
CA THR A 97 3.81 6.89 8.14
C THR A 97 3.19 6.79 9.53
N LYS A 98 1.98 6.25 9.63
CA LYS A 98 1.29 5.98 10.89
C LYS A 98 0.35 4.80 10.73
N VAL A 99 0.49 3.79 11.58
CA VAL A 99 -0.47 2.70 11.75
C VAL A 99 -0.95 2.76 13.20
N PRO A 100 -2.26 2.84 13.47
CA PRO A 100 -2.77 2.80 14.83
C PRO A 100 -2.35 1.52 15.56
N ASP A 101 -2.07 1.63 16.86
CA ASP A 101 -1.58 0.50 17.67
C ASP A 101 -2.62 -0.65 17.71
N ASP A 102 -3.90 -0.31 17.79
CA ASP A 102 -5.03 -1.24 17.79
C ASP A 102 -5.22 -1.96 16.44
N LYS A 103 -4.71 -1.38 15.34
CA LYS A 103 -4.78 -1.96 13.99
C LYS A 103 -3.51 -2.69 13.56
N THR A 104 -2.42 -2.50 14.29
CA THR A 104 -1.12 -3.09 13.98
C THR A 104 -1.19 -4.63 13.97
N ASP A 105 -1.91 -5.22 14.92
CA ASP A 105 -2.05 -6.68 15.00
C ASP A 105 -2.97 -7.24 13.91
N THR A 106 -4.05 -6.53 13.55
CA THR A 106 -4.91 -6.91 12.41
C THR A 106 -4.09 -6.98 11.13
N LEU A 107 -3.31 -5.94 10.83
CA LEU A 107 -2.46 -5.88 9.64
C LEU A 107 -1.41 -7.02 9.63
N LYS A 108 -0.74 -7.26 10.76
CA LYS A 108 0.26 -8.33 10.88
C LYS A 108 -0.35 -9.72 10.66
N LYS A 109 -1.49 -10.00 11.32
CA LYS A 109 -2.20 -11.28 11.19
C LYS A 109 -2.67 -11.51 9.76
N PHE A 110 -3.21 -10.47 9.11
CA PHE A 110 -3.61 -10.55 7.71
C PHE A 110 -2.43 -10.94 6.81
N ILE A 111 -1.29 -10.25 6.94
CA ILE A 111 -0.10 -10.54 6.14
C ILE A 111 0.39 -11.97 6.40
N GLU A 112 0.43 -12.41 7.65
CA GLU A 112 0.89 -13.76 8.01
C GLU A 112 0.01 -14.86 7.41
N VAL A 113 -1.32 -14.71 7.49
CA VAL A 113 -2.26 -15.65 6.88
C VAL A 113 -2.05 -15.71 5.35
N TRP A 114 -1.86 -14.56 4.69
CA TRP A 114 -1.70 -14.51 3.22
C TRP A 114 -0.36 -15.05 2.75
N LYS A 115 0.69 -14.96 3.57
CA LYS A 115 1.97 -15.62 3.25
C LYS A 115 1.82 -17.15 3.21
N ASN A 116 1.01 -17.70 4.10
CA ASN A 116 0.85 -19.15 4.25
C ASN A 116 -0.18 -19.72 3.28
N LEU A 117 -1.13 -18.90 2.86
CA LEU A 117 -2.04 -19.22 1.77
C LEU A 117 -1.28 -19.07 0.44
N LYS A 118 -0.89 -20.18 -0.18
CA LYS A 118 -0.32 -20.20 -1.54
C LYS A 118 -1.39 -19.85 -2.59
N ILE A 119 -1.95 -18.64 -2.50
CA ILE A 119 -2.95 -18.14 -3.43
C ILE A 119 -2.19 -17.39 -4.51
N ASP A 120 -2.14 -18.00 -5.69
CA ASP A 120 -1.77 -17.30 -6.92
C ASP A 120 -2.96 -16.43 -7.33
N LEU A 121 -2.95 -15.16 -6.90
CA LEU A 121 -3.80 -14.13 -7.49
C LEU A 121 -3.27 -13.88 -8.91
N LEU A 122 -4.11 -14.28 -9.88
CA LEU A 122 -3.92 -14.34 -11.34
C LEU A 122 -2.99 -13.26 -11.93
#